data_AF-A0A7C1MJN5-F1
#
_entry.id   AF-A0A7C1MJN5-F1
#
_cell.length_a   1.000
_cell.length_b   1.000
_cell.length_c   1.000
_cell.angle_alpha   90.00
_cell.angle_beta   90.00
_cell.angle_gamma   90.00
#
_symmetry.space_group_name_H-M   'P 1'
#
loop_
_entity.id
_entity.type
_entity.pdbx_description
1 polymer ?
#
loop_
_entity_poly.entity_id
_entity_poly.type
_entity_poly.pdbx_seq_one_letter_code
_entity_poly.pdbx_strand_id
1 'polypeptide(L)'
;LFRSFANQLENKKSKTGIEDKWITSKLNSTINKITEDYDNLKYPEAIQKLERFLVEDLSRTYIKIIRDRADEAKSILEKIIVDILKLLAPITPFITEHLWQDLKKKKVVKEESIHLSSWPKADKKKINVGLEKRMENILRIIEMGLAERDKAKIGLRWPLAKASISCDKGLDKDLQEIIKSQLNIKKVELKKAEQITVNLDTKLTPELESEGYAREMSRQVQAFRKKLGLEKKDRVELIISTDEKFKKTLESQKNFIKERTNSRRLEIVTTGKERFKNKVDFKIKDKRGNIEIIC
;
A
#
# COMPACT_ATOMS: atom_id res chain seq x y z
N LEU A 1 12.53 -3.32 -3.94
CA LEU A 1 11.17 -3.21 -3.34
C LEU A 1 10.26 -4.37 -3.75
N PHE A 2 10.03 -4.62 -5.04
CA PHE A 2 9.15 -5.70 -5.51
C PHE A 2 9.60 -7.13 -5.16
N ARG A 3 10.91 -7.46 -5.28
CA ARG A 3 11.43 -8.82 -4.95
C ARG A 3 11.18 -9.20 -3.48
N SER A 4 11.33 -8.24 -2.56
CA SER A 4 11.01 -8.44 -1.12
C SER A 4 9.51 -8.54 -0.86
N PHE A 5 8.67 -7.89 -1.68
CA PHE A 5 7.22 -7.87 -1.51
C PHE A 5 6.58 -9.16 -2.05
N ALA A 6 6.96 -9.58 -3.26
CA ALA A 6 6.42 -10.78 -3.91
C ALA A 6 6.78 -12.08 -3.17
N ASN A 7 7.95 -12.14 -2.51
CA ASN A 7 8.38 -13.30 -1.73
C ASN A 7 7.55 -13.54 -0.45
N GLN A 8 6.73 -12.57 -0.03
CA GLN A 8 5.95 -12.64 1.21
C GLN A 8 4.47 -12.99 0.99
N LEU A 9 4.05 -13.27 -0.25
CA LEU A 9 2.64 -13.44 -0.60
C LEU A 9 2.17 -14.90 -0.50
N GLU A 10 1.20 -15.15 0.39
CA GLU A 10 0.54 -16.44 0.55
C GLU A 10 -0.55 -16.65 -0.54
N ASN A 11 -0.88 -17.91 -0.86
CA ASN A 11 -1.96 -18.21 -1.79
C ASN A 11 -3.33 -18.11 -1.08
N LYS A 12 -4.03 -16.99 -1.24
CA LYS A 12 -5.42 -16.80 -0.77
C LYS A 12 -6.40 -16.72 -1.95
N LYS A 13 -7.68 -17.04 -1.71
CA LYS A 13 -8.75 -16.86 -2.70
C LYS A 13 -8.80 -15.37 -3.12
N SER A 14 -8.73 -15.13 -4.43
CA SER A 14 -8.72 -13.77 -4.99
C SER A 14 -10.11 -13.14 -4.87
N LYS A 15 -10.23 -12.08 -4.08
CA LYS A 15 -11.34 -11.14 -4.17
C LYS A 15 -10.90 -10.01 -5.11
N THR A 16 -11.55 -9.84 -6.25
CA THR A 16 -11.14 -8.83 -7.24
C THR A 16 -11.67 -7.45 -6.86
N GLY A 17 -10.78 -6.50 -6.62
CA GLY A 17 -11.11 -5.10 -6.34
C GLY A 17 -11.35 -4.25 -7.59
N ILE A 18 -11.78 -3.01 -7.41
CA ILE A 18 -11.90 -2.05 -8.54
C ILE A 18 -10.52 -1.60 -9.02
N GLU A 19 -9.56 -1.49 -8.09
CA GLU A 19 -8.15 -1.22 -8.33
C GLU A 19 -7.48 -2.31 -9.17
N ASP A 20 -7.88 -3.57 -8.99
CA ASP A 20 -7.39 -4.71 -9.79
C ASP A 20 -7.85 -4.61 -11.24
N LYS A 21 -9.13 -4.28 -11.44
CA LYS A 21 -9.72 -4.07 -12.77
C LYS A 21 -9.04 -2.89 -13.46
N TRP A 22 -8.76 -1.83 -12.71
CA TRP A 22 -8.05 -0.67 -13.21
C TRP A 22 -6.61 -1.00 -13.64
N ILE A 23 -5.78 -1.60 -12.79
CA ILE A 23 -4.39 -1.90 -13.16
C ILE A 23 -4.32 -2.90 -14.33
N THR A 24 -5.27 -3.84 -14.39
CA THR A 24 -5.39 -4.78 -15.51
C THR A 24 -5.75 -4.05 -16.80
N SER A 25 -6.69 -3.10 -16.75
CA SER A 25 -7.00 -2.23 -17.90
C SER A 25 -5.77 -1.46 -18.35
N LYS A 26 -5.09 -0.78 -17.41
CA LYS A 26 -3.87 0.00 -17.69
C LYS A 26 -2.77 -0.85 -18.30
N LEU A 27 -2.54 -2.07 -17.80
CA LEU A 27 -1.56 -3.00 -18.38
C LEU A 27 -1.89 -3.29 -19.86
N ASN A 28 -3.14 -3.65 -20.17
CA ASN A 28 -3.54 -3.96 -21.55
C ASN A 28 -3.46 -2.74 -22.46
N SER A 29 -3.89 -1.56 -21.98
CA SER A 29 -3.74 -0.29 -22.69
C SER A 29 -2.27 0.03 -22.98
N THR A 30 -1.38 -0.19 -22.01
CA THR A 30 0.06 0.04 -22.13
C THR A 30 0.71 -0.95 -23.10
N ILE A 31 0.40 -2.25 -23.01
CA ILE A 31 0.88 -3.26 -23.96
C ILE A 31 0.47 -2.87 -25.39
N ASN A 32 -0.80 -2.49 -25.61
CA ASN A 32 -1.29 -2.12 -26.94
C ASN A 32 -0.52 -0.92 -27.51
N LYS A 33 -0.32 0.14 -26.71
CA LYS A 33 0.41 1.35 -27.14
C LYS A 33 1.90 1.08 -27.39
N ILE A 34 2.55 0.32 -26.51
CA ILE A 34 3.97 -0.04 -26.67
C ILE A 34 4.15 -0.90 -27.92
N THR A 35 3.27 -1.87 -28.16
CA THR A 35 3.32 -2.71 -29.36
C THR A 35 3.24 -1.84 -30.62
N GLU A 36 2.27 -0.91 -30.66
CA GLU A 36 2.14 0.05 -31.76
C GLU A 36 3.39 0.94 -31.93
N ASP A 37 3.99 1.42 -30.83
CA ASP A 37 5.23 2.19 -30.91
C ASP A 37 6.39 1.36 -31.48
N TYR A 38 6.55 0.10 -31.05
CA TYR A 38 7.58 -0.80 -31.56
C TYR A 38 7.39 -1.11 -33.04
N ASP A 39 6.17 -1.39 -33.48
CA ASP A 39 5.83 -1.65 -34.88
C ASP A 39 6.17 -0.44 -35.78
N ASN A 40 6.13 0.77 -35.20
CA ASN A 40 6.46 2.03 -35.87
C ASN A 40 7.88 2.55 -35.55
N LEU A 41 8.75 1.74 -34.93
CA LEU A 41 10.14 2.07 -34.57
C LEU A 41 10.27 3.29 -33.61
N LYS A 42 9.23 3.59 -32.82
CA LYS A 42 9.17 4.67 -31.83
C LYS A 42 9.64 4.19 -30.44
N TYR A 43 10.88 3.73 -30.36
CA TYR A 43 11.42 3.13 -29.14
C TYR A 43 11.46 4.07 -27.92
N PRO A 44 11.85 5.36 -28.05
CA PRO A 44 11.85 6.27 -26.90
C PRO A 44 10.46 6.42 -26.28
N GLU A 45 9.42 6.54 -27.09
CA GLU A 45 8.03 6.67 -26.65
C GLU A 45 7.52 5.39 -26.00
N ALA A 46 7.89 4.23 -26.54
CA ALA A 46 7.58 2.93 -25.96
C ALA A 46 8.17 2.80 -24.54
N ILE A 47 9.44 3.17 -24.37
CA ILE A 47 10.17 3.12 -23.09
C ILE A 47 9.52 4.06 -22.08
N GLN A 48 9.22 5.31 -22.46
CA GLN A 48 8.55 6.27 -21.58
C GLN A 48 7.20 5.77 -21.08
N LYS A 49 6.41 5.13 -21.95
CA LYS A 49 5.11 4.55 -21.56
C LYS A 49 5.28 3.39 -20.59
N LEU A 50 6.29 2.54 -20.81
CA LEU A 50 6.60 1.41 -19.93
C LEU A 50 7.07 1.88 -18.55
N GLU A 51 7.99 2.84 -18.51
CA GLU A 51 8.50 3.44 -17.28
C GLU A 51 7.36 4.08 -16.48
N ARG A 52 6.51 4.88 -17.14
CA ARG A 52 5.36 5.52 -16.50
C ARG A 52 4.43 4.48 -15.86
N PHE A 53 4.12 3.40 -16.56
CA PHE A 53 3.28 2.33 -16.01
C PHE A 53 3.95 1.65 -14.80
N LEU A 54 5.24 1.33 -14.91
CA LEU A 54 6.03 0.70 -13.85
C LEU A 54 6.09 1.54 -12.57
N VAL A 55 6.42 2.82 -12.73
CA VAL A 55 6.71 3.71 -11.62
C VAL A 55 5.43 4.29 -11.05
N GLU A 56 4.60 4.91 -11.88
CA GLU A 56 3.44 5.69 -11.43
C GLU A 56 2.22 4.80 -11.17
N ASP A 57 1.84 3.97 -12.15
CA ASP A 57 0.61 3.16 -12.05
C ASP A 57 0.80 1.95 -11.11
N LEU A 58 1.91 1.22 -11.26
CA LEU A 58 2.15 -0.01 -10.49
C LEU A 58 2.80 0.25 -9.13
N SER A 59 4.02 0.80 -9.12
CA SER A 59 4.85 0.89 -7.91
C SER A 59 4.31 1.91 -6.90
N ARG A 60 4.05 3.14 -7.35
CA ARG A 60 3.63 4.24 -6.47
C ARG A 60 2.15 4.15 -6.09
N THR A 61 1.33 3.62 -7.00
CA THR A 61 -0.12 3.59 -6.85
C THR A 61 -0.65 2.22 -6.48
N TYR A 62 -0.69 1.26 -7.41
CA TYR A 62 -1.41 0.00 -7.20
C TYR A 62 -0.90 -0.77 -5.97
N ILE A 63 0.41 -0.97 -5.84
CA ILE A 63 1.03 -1.65 -4.68
C ILE A 63 0.71 -0.98 -3.35
N LYS A 64 0.58 0.36 -3.35
CA LYS A 64 0.22 1.11 -2.15
C LYS A 64 -1.25 0.88 -1.78
N ILE A 65 -2.14 0.81 -2.77
CA ILE A 65 -3.58 0.55 -2.58
C ILE A 65 -3.81 -0.87 -2.05
N ILE A 66 -3.18 -1.88 -2.65
CA ILE A 66 -3.42 -3.29 -2.31
C ILE A 66 -2.60 -3.80 -1.11
N ARG A 67 -1.85 -2.93 -0.40
CA ARG A 67 -0.88 -3.34 0.63
C ARG A 67 -1.48 -4.29 1.67
N ASP A 68 -2.69 -4.02 2.13
CA ASP A 68 -3.36 -4.80 3.17
C ASP A 68 -3.96 -6.12 2.65
N ARG A 69 -4.10 -6.26 1.33
CA ARG A 69 -4.66 -7.45 0.64
C ARG A 69 -3.71 -8.05 -0.40
N ALA A 70 -2.40 -7.84 -0.22
CA ALA A 70 -1.40 -8.21 -1.21
C ALA A 70 -1.44 -9.70 -1.59
N ASP A 71 -1.73 -10.58 -0.62
CA ASP A 71 -1.90 -12.02 -0.83
C ASP A 71 -3.02 -12.34 -1.82
N GLU A 72 -4.12 -11.58 -1.81
CA GLU A 72 -5.30 -11.79 -2.67
C GLU A 72 -5.07 -11.32 -4.11
N ALA A 73 -4.10 -10.41 -4.32
CA ALA A 73 -3.74 -9.84 -5.61
C ALA A 73 -2.51 -10.51 -6.26
N LYS A 74 -1.98 -11.58 -5.64
CA LYS A 74 -0.76 -12.25 -6.08
C LYS A 74 -0.79 -12.68 -7.55
N SER A 75 -1.88 -13.30 -8.00
CA SER A 75 -2.02 -13.76 -9.39
C SER A 75 -1.99 -12.62 -10.42
N ILE A 76 -2.57 -11.47 -10.06
CA ILE A 76 -2.55 -10.26 -10.88
C ILE A 76 -1.13 -9.70 -10.96
N LEU A 77 -0.43 -9.64 -9.83
CA LEU A 77 0.96 -9.18 -9.77
C LEU A 77 1.90 -10.09 -10.56
N GLU A 78 1.75 -11.41 -10.45
CA GLU A 78 2.52 -12.38 -11.23
C GLU A 78 2.32 -12.15 -12.73
N LYS A 79 1.07 -12.00 -13.18
CA LYS A 79 0.77 -11.67 -14.58
C LYS A 79 1.40 -10.35 -15.02
N ILE A 80 1.24 -9.29 -14.24
CA ILE A 80 1.81 -7.96 -14.54
C ILE A 80 3.34 -8.06 -14.67
N ILE A 81 4.02 -8.75 -13.74
CA ILE A 81 5.47 -8.91 -13.77
C ILE A 81 5.92 -9.67 -15.02
N VAL A 82 5.26 -10.79 -15.35
CA VAL A 82 5.60 -11.57 -16.56
C VAL A 82 5.46 -10.71 -17.81
N ASP A 83 4.34 -9.99 -17.96
CA ASP A 83 4.10 -9.16 -19.14
C ASP A 83 5.12 -7.99 -19.21
N ILE A 84 5.43 -7.33 -18.08
CA ILE A 84 6.48 -6.31 -17.99
C ILE A 84 7.85 -6.83 -18.41
N LEU A 85 8.26 -8.01 -17.89
CA LEU A 85 9.57 -8.57 -18.21
C LEU A 85 9.70 -8.80 -19.71
N LYS A 86 8.63 -9.28 -20.36
CA LYS A 86 8.62 -9.48 -21.81
C LYS A 86 8.74 -8.15 -22.57
N LEU A 87 8.07 -7.09 -22.12
CA LEU A 87 8.20 -5.75 -22.70
C LEU A 87 9.60 -5.15 -22.50
N LEU A 88 10.28 -5.49 -21.39
CA LEU A 88 11.65 -5.04 -21.09
C LEU A 88 12.73 -5.88 -21.79
N ALA A 89 12.41 -7.09 -22.27
CA ALA A 89 13.39 -8.03 -22.79
C ALA A 89 14.22 -7.49 -23.97
N PRO A 90 13.65 -6.72 -24.93
CA PRO A 90 14.44 -6.10 -25.99
C PRO A 90 15.40 -5.00 -25.51
N ILE A 91 15.15 -4.41 -24.34
CA ILE A 91 15.89 -3.24 -23.82
C ILE A 91 16.95 -3.67 -22.80
N THR A 92 16.62 -4.63 -21.94
CA THR A 92 17.45 -5.06 -20.79
C THR A 92 17.58 -6.59 -20.69
N PRO A 93 18.05 -7.27 -21.75
CA PRO A 93 17.93 -8.72 -21.91
C PRO A 93 18.52 -9.52 -20.73
N PHE A 94 19.71 -9.16 -20.26
CA PHE A 94 20.36 -9.87 -19.16
C PHE A 94 19.63 -9.74 -17.82
N ILE A 95 19.08 -8.56 -17.53
CA ILE A 95 18.31 -8.33 -16.30
C ILE A 95 17.01 -9.10 -16.36
N THR A 96 16.30 -9.03 -17.48
CA THR A 96 15.03 -9.74 -17.66
C THR A 96 15.22 -11.25 -17.65
N GLU A 97 16.29 -11.77 -18.24
CA GLU A 97 16.61 -13.19 -18.23
C GLU A 97 16.93 -13.69 -16.81
N HIS A 98 17.76 -12.95 -16.06
CA HIS A 98 18.05 -13.29 -14.66
C HIS A 98 16.76 -13.36 -13.82
N LEU A 99 15.86 -12.38 -13.98
CA LEU A 99 14.57 -12.37 -13.28
C LEU A 99 13.62 -13.47 -13.78
N TRP A 100 13.67 -13.82 -15.07
CA TRP A 100 12.88 -14.92 -15.64
C TRP A 100 13.27 -16.27 -15.02
N GLN A 101 14.57 -16.53 -14.88
CA GLN A 101 15.05 -17.76 -14.26
C GLN A 101 14.58 -17.91 -12.80
N ASP A 102 14.51 -16.81 -12.06
CA ASP A 102 13.91 -16.79 -10.72
C ASP A 102 12.42 -17.16 -10.71
N LEU A 103 11.66 -16.64 -11.68
CA LEU A 103 10.23 -16.96 -11.84
C LEU A 103 10.03 -18.43 -12.26
N LYS A 104 10.92 -18.95 -13.10
CA LYS A 104 10.92 -20.34 -13.55
C LYS A 104 11.17 -21.31 -12.39
N LYS A 105 12.16 -21.03 -11.53
CA LYS A 105 12.41 -21.80 -10.30
C LYS A 105 11.17 -21.87 -9.40
N LYS A 106 10.36 -20.81 -9.39
CA LYS A 106 9.09 -20.71 -8.66
C LYS A 106 7.89 -21.29 -9.41
N LYS A 107 8.09 -21.86 -10.60
CA LYS A 107 7.04 -22.44 -11.47
C LYS A 107 5.96 -21.43 -11.88
N VAL A 108 6.30 -20.14 -11.95
CA VAL A 108 5.41 -19.07 -12.43
C VAL A 108 5.37 -19.03 -13.96
N VAL A 109 6.50 -19.31 -14.61
CA VAL A 109 6.67 -19.36 -16.08
C VAL A 109 7.18 -20.74 -16.50
N LYS A 110 6.99 -21.10 -17.78
CA LYS A 110 7.30 -22.44 -18.29
C LYS A 110 8.47 -22.44 -19.28
N GLU A 111 8.59 -21.40 -20.08
CA GLU A 111 9.61 -21.28 -21.12
C GLU A 111 11.02 -21.22 -20.53
N GLU A 112 11.98 -21.85 -21.22
CA GLU A 112 13.36 -21.99 -20.74
C GLU A 112 14.05 -20.64 -20.54
N SER A 113 13.84 -19.71 -21.47
CA SER A 113 14.36 -18.35 -21.45
C SER A 113 13.25 -17.38 -21.83
N ILE A 114 13.33 -16.13 -21.36
CA ILE A 114 12.37 -15.10 -21.74
C ILE A 114 12.39 -14.82 -23.24
N HIS A 115 13.55 -15.00 -23.89
CA HIS A 115 13.74 -14.77 -25.32
C HIS A 115 13.10 -15.85 -26.20
N LEU A 116 12.66 -16.97 -25.60
CA LEU A 116 11.85 -18.00 -26.26
C LEU A 116 10.35 -17.79 -26.01
N SER A 117 9.97 -16.77 -25.24
CA SER A 117 8.58 -16.46 -24.95
C SER A 117 7.98 -15.53 -26.01
N SER A 118 6.67 -15.67 -26.25
CA SER A 118 5.97 -14.75 -27.16
C SER A 118 5.77 -13.37 -26.53
N TRP A 119 5.79 -12.34 -27.37
CA TRP A 119 5.39 -10.97 -27.03
C TRP A 119 4.01 -10.95 -26.33
N PRO A 120 3.82 -10.13 -25.27
CA PRO A 120 2.56 -10.07 -24.56
C PRO A 120 1.46 -9.48 -25.46
N LYS A 121 0.28 -10.12 -25.46
CA LYS A 121 -0.87 -9.66 -26.25
C LYS A 121 -1.86 -8.93 -25.35
N ALA A 122 -2.24 -7.72 -25.76
CA ALA A 122 -3.28 -6.96 -25.09
C ALA A 122 -4.66 -7.62 -25.29
N ASP A 123 -5.37 -7.86 -24.20
CA ASP A 123 -6.77 -8.27 -24.19
C ASP A 123 -7.66 -7.02 -24.24
N LYS A 124 -8.12 -6.67 -25.44
CA LYS A 124 -8.96 -5.48 -25.67
C LYS A 124 -10.26 -5.49 -24.85
N LYS A 125 -10.77 -6.66 -24.45
CA LYS A 125 -11.98 -6.77 -23.62
C LYS A 125 -11.77 -6.33 -22.18
N LYS A 126 -10.51 -6.32 -21.72
CA LYS A 126 -10.13 -5.87 -20.38
C LYS A 126 -9.76 -4.39 -20.32
N ILE A 127 -9.73 -3.71 -21.46
CA ILE A 127 -9.49 -2.27 -21.54
C ILE A 127 -10.79 -1.53 -21.23
N ASN A 128 -10.77 -0.74 -20.17
CA ASN A 128 -11.83 0.14 -19.74
C ASN A 128 -11.28 1.57 -19.54
N VAL A 129 -11.22 2.33 -20.63
CA VAL A 129 -10.74 3.72 -20.65
C VAL A 129 -11.55 4.62 -19.71
N GLY A 130 -12.84 4.35 -19.54
CA GLY A 130 -13.69 5.08 -18.60
C GLY A 130 -13.26 4.89 -17.14
N LEU A 131 -12.92 3.66 -16.76
CA LEU A 131 -12.36 3.36 -15.44
C LEU A 131 -10.97 3.98 -15.25
N GLU A 132 -10.11 3.91 -16.28
CA GLU A 132 -8.78 4.55 -16.24
C GLU A 132 -8.89 6.05 -15.94
N LYS A 133 -9.73 6.78 -16.68
CA LYS A 133 -9.97 8.22 -16.46
C LYS A 133 -10.55 8.52 -15.08
N ARG A 134 -11.49 7.69 -14.60
CA ARG A 134 -12.04 7.87 -13.24
C ARG A 134 -10.97 7.67 -12.18
N MET A 135 -10.12 6.66 -12.33
CA MET A 135 -9.01 6.43 -11.41
C MET A 135 -7.97 7.54 -11.46
N GLU A 136 -7.64 8.10 -12.62
CA GLU A 136 -6.77 9.28 -12.72
C GLU A 136 -7.30 10.46 -11.90
N ASN A 137 -8.61 10.73 -11.95
CA ASN A 137 -9.22 11.77 -11.11
C ASN A 137 -9.10 11.44 -9.61
N ILE A 138 -9.26 10.19 -9.23
CA ILE A 138 -9.10 9.74 -7.84
C ILE A 138 -7.66 9.92 -7.35
N LEU A 139 -6.67 9.60 -8.18
CA LEU A 139 -5.26 9.80 -7.83
C LEU A 139 -4.96 11.28 -7.62
N ARG A 140 -5.49 12.18 -8.47
CA ARG A 140 -5.38 13.63 -8.28
C ARG A 140 -6.01 14.09 -6.97
N ILE A 141 -7.19 13.57 -6.62
CA ILE A 141 -7.85 13.84 -5.33
C ILE A 141 -6.98 13.39 -4.16
N ILE A 142 -6.39 12.19 -4.24
CA ILE A 142 -5.50 11.66 -3.19
C ILE A 142 -4.25 12.53 -3.07
N GLU A 143 -3.62 12.93 -4.16
CA GLU A 143 -2.46 13.83 -4.16
C GLU A 143 -2.78 15.17 -3.51
N MET A 144 -3.90 15.79 -3.87
CA MET A 144 -4.36 17.04 -3.25
C MET A 144 -4.63 16.86 -1.76
N GLY A 145 -5.28 15.76 -1.38
CA GLY A 145 -5.52 15.43 0.02
C GLY A 145 -4.22 15.23 0.81
N LEU A 146 -3.24 14.51 0.25
CA LEU A 146 -1.92 14.34 0.88
C LEU A 146 -1.22 15.69 1.06
N ALA A 147 -1.27 16.56 0.05
CA ALA A 147 -0.71 17.90 0.13
C ALA A 147 -1.37 18.74 1.25
N GLU A 148 -2.70 18.66 1.42
CA GLU A 148 -3.39 19.33 2.53
C GLU A 148 -2.96 18.79 3.91
N ARG A 149 -2.73 17.47 4.02
CA ARG A 149 -2.19 16.88 5.26
C ARG A 149 -0.79 17.39 5.57
N ASP A 150 0.06 17.48 4.55
CA ASP A 150 1.44 17.94 4.69
C ASP A 150 1.49 19.42 5.08
N LYS A 151 0.65 20.26 4.47
CA LYS A 151 0.46 21.67 4.87
C LYS A 151 0.02 21.79 6.34
N ALA A 152 -0.92 20.95 6.77
CA ALA A 152 -1.39 20.90 8.16
C ALA A 152 -0.40 20.21 9.12
N LYS A 153 0.70 19.64 8.62
CA LYS A 153 1.70 18.86 9.38
C LYS A 153 1.09 17.66 10.15
N ILE A 154 0.03 17.06 9.60
CA ILE A 154 -0.65 15.90 10.21
C ILE A 154 -0.26 14.61 9.50
N GLY A 155 0.64 13.83 10.12
CA GLY A 155 1.10 12.56 9.57
C GLY A 155 -0.03 11.56 9.31
N LEU A 156 0.07 10.75 8.26
CA LEU A 156 -0.96 9.81 7.78
C LEU A 156 -1.47 8.80 8.83
N ARG A 157 -0.73 8.57 9.90
CA ARG A 157 -1.14 7.64 10.97
C ARG A 157 -2.24 8.22 11.84
N TRP A 158 -2.40 9.54 11.88
CA TRP A 158 -3.52 10.20 12.58
C TRP A 158 -4.73 10.23 11.64
N PRO A 159 -5.80 9.48 11.95
CA PRO A 159 -7.00 9.53 11.15
C PRO A 159 -7.65 10.91 11.25
N LEU A 160 -8.29 11.36 10.16
CA LEU A 160 -9.12 12.58 10.18
C LEU A 160 -10.60 12.23 10.08
N ALA A 161 -11.45 13.10 10.61
CA ALA A 161 -12.89 12.85 10.63
C ALA A 161 -13.45 12.76 9.21
N LYS A 162 -13.13 13.74 8.36
CA LYS A 162 -13.70 13.83 7.03
C LYS A 162 -12.87 14.61 6.03
N ALA A 163 -13.15 14.38 4.75
CA ALA A 163 -12.73 15.22 3.64
C ALA A 163 -13.96 15.72 2.87
N SER A 164 -13.98 17.01 2.55
CA SER A 164 -14.90 17.59 1.57
C SER A 164 -14.22 17.59 0.20
N ILE A 165 -14.82 16.91 -0.77
CA ILE A 165 -14.28 16.74 -2.12
C ILE A 165 -15.28 17.34 -3.09
N SER A 166 -14.87 18.38 -3.81
CA SER A 166 -15.68 18.93 -4.89
C SER A 166 -15.22 18.34 -6.21
N CYS A 167 -16.14 17.81 -7.02
CA CYS A 167 -15.84 17.22 -8.32
C CYS A 167 -17.07 17.25 -9.25
N ASP A 168 -16.82 17.24 -10.56
CA ASP A 168 -17.85 17.37 -11.60
C ASP A 168 -18.71 16.10 -11.66
N LYS A 169 -18.04 14.95 -11.66
CA LYS A 169 -18.67 13.63 -11.67
C LYS A 169 -18.65 13.02 -10.28
N GLY A 170 -19.80 12.52 -9.84
CA GLY A 170 -19.92 11.79 -8.58
C GLY A 170 -18.95 10.61 -8.50
N LEU A 171 -18.57 10.26 -7.27
CA LEU A 171 -17.68 9.13 -7.01
C LEU A 171 -18.49 7.92 -6.57
N ASP A 172 -18.31 6.79 -7.26
CA ASP A 172 -18.88 5.51 -6.85
C ASP A 172 -18.37 5.12 -5.46
N LYS A 173 -19.16 4.33 -4.70
CA LYS A 173 -18.81 3.94 -3.33
C LYS A 173 -17.44 3.28 -3.23
N ASP A 174 -17.10 2.39 -4.17
CA ASP A 174 -15.81 1.69 -4.20
C ASP A 174 -14.62 2.66 -4.33
N LEU A 175 -14.77 3.72 -5.13
CA LEU A 175 -13.73 4.74 -5.30
C LEU A 175 -13.58 5.63 -4.07
N GLN A 176 -14.69 5.92 -3.38
CA GLN A 176 -14.65 6.63 -2.10
C GLN A 176 -13.90 5.83 -1.03
N GLU A 177 -14.06 4.51 -0.99
CA GLU A 177 -13.32 3.66 -0.06
C GLU A 177 -11.81 3.68 -0.31
N ILE A 178 -11.38 3.74 -1.57
CA ILE A 178 -9.96 3.95 -1.90
C ILE A 178 -9.47 5.29 -1.33
N ILE A 179 -10.21 6.38 -1.53
CA ILE A 179 -9.83 7.70 -0.98
C ILE A 179 -9.75 7.64 0.55
N LYS A 180 -10.75 7.05 1.21
CA LYS A 180 -10.79 6.91 2.68
C LYS A 180 -9.57 6.18 3.21
N SER A 181 -9.23 5.05 2.57
CA SER A 181 -8.06 4.24 2.93
C SER A 181 -6.77 5.04 2.72
N GLN A 182 -6.59 5.68 1.56
CA GLN A 182 -5.33 6.34 1.20
C GLN A 182 -5.08 7.64 1.97
N LEU A 183 -6.12 8.41 2.30
CA LEU A 183 -6.02 9.62 3.10
C LEU A 183 -6.19 9.38 4.61
N ASN A 184 -6.51 8.14 5.01
CA ASN A 184 -6.85 7.76 6.38
C ASN A 184 -7.91 8.68 6.99
N ILE A 185 -9.09 8.71 6.36
CA ILE A 185 -10.23 9.54 6.77
C ILE A 185 -11.46 8.65 7.01
N LYS A 186 -12.34 9.05 7.93
CA LYS A 186 -13.54 8.25 8.27
C LYS A 186 -14.69 8.46 7.27
N LYS A 187 -14.85 9.69 6.76
CA LYS A 187 -15.96 10.05 5.86
C LYS A 187 -15.50 10.89 4.68
N VAL A 188 -16.15 10.71 3.53
CA VAL A 188 -16.03 11.57 2.35
C VAL A 188 -17.35 12.30 2.16
N GLU A 189 -17.29 13.62 2.02
CA GLU A 189 -18.43 14.48 1.71
C GLU A 189 -18.25 15.03 0.30
N LEU A 190 -19.14 14.67 -0.61
CA LEU A 190 -19.07 15.08 -2.02
C LEU A 190 -19.84 16.38 -2.24
N LYS A 191 -19.23 17.29 -2.99
CA LYS A 191 -19.86 18.51 -3.51
C LYS A 191 -19.73 18.52 -5.03
N LYS A 192 -20.77 19.00 -5.73
CA LYS A 192 -20.68 19.21 -7.18
C LYS A 192 -19.91 20.49 -7.46
N ALA A 193 -18.85 20.41 -8.26
CA ALA A 193 -18.12 21.57 -8.77
C ALA A 193 -17.34 21.17 -10.03
N GLU A 194 -17.15 22.09 -10.97
CA GLU A 194 -16.37 21.83 -12.19
C GLU A 194 -14.90 21.54 -11.92
N GLN A 195 -14.33 22.19 -10.90
CA GLN A 195 -12.95 22.00 -10.48
C GLN A 195 -12.83 21.01 -9.33
N ILE A 196 -11.84 20.12 -9.42
CA ILE A 196 -11.51 19.19 -8.35
C ILE A 196 -10.86 19.98 -7.21
N THR A 197 -11.47 19.96 -6.02
CA THR A 197 -10.90 20.55 -4.80
C THR A 197 -11.05 19.58 -3.64
N VAL A 198 -10.07 19.58 -2.73
CA VAL A 198 -10.06 18.70 -1.56
C VAL A 198 -9.77 19.56 -0.33
N ASN A 199 -10.67 19.49 0.66
CA ASN A 199 -10.49 20.13 1.96
C ASN A 199 -10.60 19.08 3.06
N LEU A 200 -9.64 19.08 3.99
CA LEU A 200 -9.61 18.13 5.11
C LEU A 200 -10.09 18.79 6.40
N ASP A 201 -10.86 18.06 7.19
CA ASP A 201 -11.14 18.46 8.56
C ASP A 201 -9.92 18.13 9.43
N THR A 202 -9.15 19.16 9.76
CA THR A 202 -7.89 19.05 10.51
C THR A 202 -8.09 18.97 12.03
N LYS A 203 -9.33 19.06 12.52
CA LYS A 203 -9.62 18.95 13.95
C LYS A 203 -9.42 17.50 14.42
N LEU A 204 -8.45 17.30 15.30
CA LEU A 204 -8.21 16.01 15.96
C LEU A 204 -9.03 15.94 17.24
N THR A 205 -10.07 15.12 17.24
CA THR A 205 -10.80 14.79 18.48
C THR A 205 -9.95 13.87 19.36
N PRO A 206 -10.21 13.78 20.68
CA PRO A 206 -9.48 12.88 21.57
C PRO A 206 -9.46 11.42 21.09
N GLU A 207 -10.55 10.95 20.47
CA GLU A 207 -10.67 9.59 19.92
C GLU A 207 -9.76 9.38 18.70
N LEU A 208 -9.74 10.34 17.76
CA LEU A 208 -8.87 10.28 16.58
C LEU A 208 -7.40 10.40 16.97
N GLU A 209 -7.09 11.22 17.97
CA GLU A 209 -5.74 11.35 18.49
C GLU A 209 -5.27 10.04 19.14
N SER A 210 -6.13 9.42 19.96
CA SER A 210 -5.89 8.11 20.57
C SER A 210 -5.63 7.01 19.54
N GLU A 211 -6.44 6.93 18.48
CA GLU A 211 -6.22 5.99 17.38
C GLU A 211 -4.89 6.26 16.66
N GLY A 212 -4.53 7.53 16.46
CA GLY A 212 -3.24 7.92 15.88
C GLY A 212 -2.06 7.44 16.72
N TYR A 213 -2.12 7.61 18.03
CA TYR A 213 -1.10 7.08 18.94
C TYR A 213 -1.03 5.56 18.93
N ALA A 214 -2.18 4.86 18.93
CA ALA A 214 -2.23 3.40 18.86
C ALA A 214 -1.58 2.85 17.58
N ARG A 215 -1.80 3.51 16.44
CA ARG A 215 -1.16 3.19 15.15
C ARG A 215 0.34 3.39 15.18
N GLU A 216 0.82 4.50 15.76
CA GLU A 216 2.25 4.75 15.89
C GLU A 216 2.91 3.75 16.85
N MET A 217 2.26 3.44 17.99
CA MET A 217 2.73 2.42 18.92
C MET A 217 2.83 1.05 18.24
N SER A 218 1.79 0.64 17.52
CA SER A 218 1.79 -0.63 16.77
C SER A 218 2.95 -0.71 15.77
N ARG A 219 3.29 0.42 15.11
CA ARG A 219 4.44 0.49 14.20
C ARG A 219 5.77 0.30 14.93
N GLN A 220 5.95 0.96 16.08
CA GLN A 220 7.18 0.83 16.88
C GLN A 220 7.36 -0.61 17.38
N VAL A 221 6.28 -1.23 17.84
CA VAL A 221 6.29 -2.65 18.25
C VAL A 221 6.65 -3.55 17.06
N GLN A 222 6.03 -3.35 15.89
CA GLN A 222 6.33 -4.17 14.70
C GLN A 222 7.77 -3.98 14.20
N ALA A 223 8.31 -2.76 14.28
CA ALA A 223 9.71 -2.50 13.98
C ALA A 223 10.63 -3.23 14.97
N PHE A 224 10.27 -3.26 16.26
CA PHE A 224 11.01 -3.98 17.28
C PHE A 224 10.94 -5.50 17.08
N ARG A 225 9.76 -6.05 16.77
CA ARG A 225 9.59 -7.47 16.40
C ARG A 225 10.52 -7.88 15.26
N LYS A 226 10.58 -7.05 14.21
CA LYS A 226 11.47 -7.29 13.07
C LYS A 226 12.95 -7.24 13.47
N LYS A 227 13.33 -6.34 14.37
CA LYS A 227 14.71 -6.26 14.91
C LYS A 227 15.08 -7.51 15.71
N LEU A 228 14.11 -8.12 16.40
CA LEU A 228 14.26 -9.39 17.11
C LEU A 228 14.21 -10.62 16.19
N GLY A 229 14.04 -10.45 14.88
CA GLY A 229 13.96 -11.55 13.92
C GLY A 229 12.64 -12.33 13.93
N LEU A 230 11.60 -11.80 14.59
CA LEU A 230 10.30 -12.46 14.68
C LEU A 230 9.54 -12.40 13.36
N GLU A 231 8.85 -13.49 13.03
CA GLU A 231 7.99 -13.60 11.86
C GLU A 231 6.57 -13.05 12.14
N LYS A 232 5.77 -12.88 11.08
CA LYS A 232 4.38 -12.39 11.19
C LYS A 232 3.50 -13.32 12.05
N LYS A 233 3.77 -14.63 12.01
CA LYS A 233 2.96 -15.66 12.66
C LYS A 233 3.23 -15.76 14.17
N ASP A 234 4.39 -15.27 14.61
CA ASP A 234 4.81 -15.38 16.00
C ASP A 234 3.90 -14.56 16.91
N ARG A 235 3.47 -15.19 17.99
CA ARG A 235 2.66 -14.54 19.01
C ARG A 235 3.55 -14.14 20.18
N VAL A 236 3.45 -12.89 20.60
CA VAL A 236 4.28 -12.34 21.68
C VAL A 236 3.44 -11.82 22.84
N GLU A 237 4.04 -11.72 24.02
CA GLU A 237 3.52 -10.91 25.10
C GLU A 237 4.20 -9.54 25.07
N LEU A 238 3.38 -8.49 25.16
CA LEU A 238 3.80 -7.11 24.97
C LEU A 238 3.53 -6.31 26.25
N ILE A 239 4.56 -5.65 26.78
CA ILE A 239 4.45 -4.71 27.89
C ILE A 239 4.87 -3.32 27.37
N ILE A 240 4.04 -2.32 27.63
CA ILE A 240 4.31 -0.91 27.29
C ILE A 240 4.36 -0.12 28.59
N SER A 241 5.51 0.45 28.92
CA SER A 241 5.62 1.34 30.09
C SER A 241 5.59 2.80 29.68
N THR A 242 4.68 3.59 30.25
CA THR A 242 4.52 5.02 29.93
C THR A 242 3.76 5.78 31.04
N ASP A 243 3.65 7.10 30.93
CA ASP A 243 2.94 7.92 31.93
C ASP A 243 1.43 7.59 32.03
N GLU A 244 0.81 7.88 33.17
CA GLU A 244 -0.60 7.53 33.44
C GLU A 244 -1.57 8.18 32.44
N LYS A 245 -1.24 9.37 31.92
CA LYS A 245 -2.06 10.07 30.93
C LYS A 245 -2.06 9.32 29.60
N PHE A 246 -0.88 8.91 29.11
CA PHE A 246 -0.72 8.18 27.87
C PHE A 246 -1.21 6.73 27.98
N LYS A 247 -1.08 6.11 29.15
CA LYS A 247 -1.67 4.80 29.45
C LYS A 247 -3.18 4.81 29.22
N LYS A 248 -3.91 5.81 29.73
CA LYS A 248 -5.37 5.93 29.51
C LYS A 248 -5.71 6.08 28.03
N THR A 249 -4.93 6.85 27.28
CA THR A 249 -5.07 6.96 25.82
C THR A 249 -4.92 5.60 25.14
N LEU A 250 -3.82 4.88 25.41
CA LEU A 250 -3.57 3.58 24.77
C LEU A 250 -4.54 2.47 25.21
N GLU A 251 -4.99 2.47 26.47
CA GLU A 251 -5.99 1.51 26.97
C GLU A 251 -7.31 1.59 26.18
N SER A 252 -7.75 2.80 25.78
CA SER A 252 -8.94 2.95 24.92
C SER A 252 -8.82 2.27 23.55
N GLN A 253 -7.60 1.96 23.10
CA GLN A 253 -7.30 1.34 21.81
C GLN A 253 -6.52 0.02 21.97
N LYS A 254 -6.60 -0.62 23.15
CA LYS A 254 -5.83 -1.83 23.48
C LYS A 254 -6.07 -2.98 22.51
N ASN A 255 -7.33 -3.20 22.12
CA ASN A 255 -7.69 -4.26 21.18
C ASN A 255 -7.06 -4.03 19.80
N PHE A 256 -7.05 -2.79 19.33
CA PHE A 256 -6.44 -2.41 18.06
C PHE A 256 -4.93 -2.71 18.06
N ILE A 257 -4.22 -2.33 19.12
CA ILE A 257 -2.78 -2.58 19.25
C ILE A 257 -2.52 -4.09 19.27
N LYS A 258 -3.26 -4.83 20.12
CA LYS A 258 -3.10 -6.27 20.30
C LYS A 258 -3.26 -7.05 18.98
N GLU A 259 -4.28 -6.72 18.20
CA GLU A 259 -4.53 -7.33 16.89
C GLU A 259 -3.41 -6.98 15.91
N ARG A 260 -3.03 -5.70 15.81
CA ARG A 260 -1.98 -5.24 14.90
C ARG A 260 -0.59 -5.78 15.24
N THR A 261 -0.32 -6.11 16.49
CA THR A 261 0.98 -6.65 16.94
C THR A 261 1.01 -8.17 17.05
N ASN A 262 -0.10 -8.86 16.72
CA ASN A 262 -0.28 -10.31 16.93
C ASN A 262 0.15 -10.73 18.35
N SER A 263 -0.30 -9.98 19.36
CA SER A 263 0.07 -10.20 20.76
C SER A 263 -0.95 -11.06 21.51
N ARG A 264 -0.50 -12.07 22.26
CA ARG A 264 -1.37 -12.89 23.13
C ARG A 264 -1.87 -12.07 24.33
N ARG A 265 -0.96 -11.32 24.93
CA ARG A 265 -1.20 -10.44 26.08
C ARG A 265 -0.59 -9.07 25.82
N LEU A 266 -1.30 -8.03 26.22
CA LEU A 266 -0.86 -6.64 26.18
C LEU A 266 -1.11 -6.02 27.55
N GLU A 267 -0.05 -5.57 28.21
CA GLU A 267 -0.10 -4.82 29.47
C GLU A 267 0.49 -3.43 29.29
N ILE A 268 -0.19 -2.42 29.82
CA ILE A 268 0.25 -1.03 29.77
C ILE A 268 0.42 -0.55 31.21
N VAL A 269 1.66 -0.27 31.60
CA VAL A 269 2.06 0.00 32.99
C VAL A 269 2.69 1.38 33.12
N THR A 270 2.70 1.93 34.33
CA THR A 270 3.32 3.24 34.62
C THR A 270 4.79 3.14 35.00
N THR A 271 5.20 1.99 35.53
CA THR A 271 6.57 1.73 35.97
C THR A 271 7.07 0.48 35.26
N GLY A 272 8.21 0.58 34.58
CA GLY A 272 8.82 -0.58 33.92
C GLY A 272 9.32 -1.58 34.95
N LYS A 273 9.10 -2.88 34.72
CA LYS A 273 9.75 -3.93 35.52
C LYS A 273 11.17 -4.10 34.98
N GLU A 274 12.19 -3.92 35.81
CA GLU A 274 13.61 -3.85 35.41
C GLU A 274 14.23 -5.15 34.83
N ARG A 275 13.46 -6.20 34.53
CA ARG A 275 14.00 -7.57 34.36
C ARG A 275 13.84 -8.22 32.99
N PHE A 276 13.53 -7.49 31.92
CA PHE A 276 13.35 -8.10 30.60
C PHE A 276 14.54 -7.88 29.66
N LYS A 277 15.03 -8.97 29.05
CA LYS A 277 16.16 -8.98 28.09
C LYS A 277 15.90 -8.16 26.83
N ASN A 278 14.64 -8.06 26.39
CA ASN A 278 14.26 -7.43 25.13
C ASN A 278 13.47 -6.13 25.38
N LYS A 279 14.19 -5.00 25.47
CA LYS A 279 13.63 -3.68 25.73
C LYS A 279 14.05 -2.68 24.66
N VAL A 280 13.13 -1.79 24.27
CA VAL A 280 13.44 -0.65 23.40
C VAL A 280 12.68 0.60 23.87
N ASP A 281 13.38 1.73 23.90
CA ASP A 281 12.75 3.01 24.20
C ASP A 281 12.03 3.55 22.96
N PHE A 282 10.90 4.22 23.20
CA PHE A 282 10.15 4.91 22.15
C PHE A 282 9.92 6.37 22.50
N LYS A 283 9.83 7.18 21.44
CA LYS A 283 9.37 8.56 21.51
C LYS A 283 8.31 8.78 20.43
N ILE A 284 7.12 9.23 20.83
CA ILE A 284 6.02 9.57 19.93
C ILE A 284 5.55 10.97 20.29
N LYS A 285 5.84 11.94 19.43
CA LYS A 285 5.66 13.38 19.72
C LYS A 285 6.35 13.75 21.05
N ASP A 286 5.57 14.20 22.04
CA ASP A 286 5.99 14.54 23.40
C ASP A 286 6.01 13.33 24.35
N LYS A 287 5.41 12.20 23.98
CA LYS A 287 5.31 10.99 24.80
C LYS A 287 6.55 10.13 24.71
N ARG A 288 6.93 9.53 25.84
CA ARG A 288 8.07 8.63 25.98
C ARG A 288 7.70 7.41 26.81
N GLY A 289 8.46 6.35 26.62
CA GLY A 289 8.28 5.12 27.36
C GLY A 289 9.19 4.03 26.81
N ASN A 290 8.92 2.80 27.25
CA ASN A 290 9.61 1.63 26.75
C ASN A 290 8.62 0.55 26.30
N ILE A 291 9.06 -0.24 25.33
CA ILE A 291 8.38 -1.42 24.82
C ILE A 291 9.22 -2.63 25.21
N GLU A 292 8.56 -3.62 25.79
CA GLU A 292 9.16 -4.88 26.20
C GLU A 292 8.40 -6.03 25.51
N ILE A 293 9.14 -6.93 24.88
CA ILE A 293 8.58 -8.11 24.20
C ILE A 293 9.10 -9.37 24.90
N ILE A 294 8.17 -10.18 25.38
CA ILE A 294 8.44 -11.50 25.95
C ILE A 294 8.00 -12.54 24.91
N CYS A 295 8.97 -13.34 24.47
CA CYS A 295 8.79 -14.40 23.49
C CYS A 295 8.50 -15.73 24.19
#